data_AF-A0A3D1QCP7-F1
#
_entry.id   AF-A0A3D1QCP7-F1
#
_cell.length_a   1.000
_cell.length_b   1.000
_cell.length_c   1.000
_cell.angle_alpha   90.00
_cell.angle_beta   90.00
_cell.angle_gamma   90.00
#
_symmetry.space_group_name_H-M   'P 1'
#
loop_
_entity.id
_entity.type
_entity.pdbx_description
1 polymer ?
#
loop_
_entity_poly.entity_id
_entity_poly.type
_entity_poly.pdbx_seq_one_letter_code
_entity_poly.pdbx_strand_id
1 'polypeptide(L)'
;IPVVGASGAVAGIMGAYFLMFKRARVLTLIFPIFLITMPAWFFLGLWAVTQLWSGATSLLHNATSSAQIAFWAHVGGFAAGMVLYRVFLKPQARQQLVNS
;
A
#
# COMPACT_ATOMS: atom_id res chain seq x y z
N ILE A 1 17.34 7.21 14.32
CA ILE A 1 17.38 6.72 12.91
C ILE A 1 16.08 7.08 12.19
N PRO A 2 16.05 7.88 11.12
CA PRO A 2 14.79 8.23 10.45
C PRO A 2 14.41 7.11 9.46
N VAL A 3 13.98 5.95 9.99
CA VAL A 3 13.50 4.80 9.20
C VAL A 3 12.07 5.04 8.65
N VAL A 4 11.44 6.12 9.10
CA VAL A 4 10.07 6.50 8.73
C VAL A 4 9.93 6.73 7.21
N GLY A 5 10.97 7.23 6.53
CA GLY A 5 10.92 7.51 5.09
C GLY A 5 10.96 6.28 4.17
N ALA A 6 11.82 5.30 4.46
CA ALA A 6 12.01 4.12 3.60
C ALA A 6 10.75 3.23 3.56
N SER A 7 10.10 3.06 4.71
CA SER A 7 8.87 2.26 4.81
C SER A 7 7.68 2.92 4.09
N GLY A 8 7.60 4.26 4.08
CA GLY A 8 6.62 5.00 3.29
C GLY A 8 6.79 4.84 1.77
N ALA A 9 8.04 4.78 1.28
CA ALA A 9 8.31 4.53 -0.13
C ALA A 9 7.84 3.13 -0.57
N VAL A 10 8.06 2.10 0.27
CA VAL A 10 7.53 0.74 0.03
C VAL A 10 6.00 0.76 -0.01
N ALA A 11 5.36 1.47 0.92
CA ALA A 11 3.90 1.63 0.91
C ALA A 11 3.40 2.26 -0.41
N GLY A 12 4.14 3.23 -0.97
CA GLY A 12 3.84 3.80 -2.28
C GLY A 12 3.99 2.82 -3.45
N ILE A 13 5.06 2.03 -3.49
CA ILE A 13 5.21 0.97 -4.51
C ILE A 13 4.02 -0.01 -4.42
N MET A 14 3.61 -0.35 -3.20
CA MET A 14 2.47 -1.23 -2.95
C MET A 14 1.13 -0.62 -3.39
N GLY A 15 0.94 0.70 -3.23
CA GLY A 15 -0.24 1.42 -3.75
C GLY A 15 -0.31 1.44 -5.28
N ALA A 16 0.82 1.60 -5.96
CA ALA A 16 0.88 1.45 -7.43
C ALA A 16 0.59 0.01 -7.85
N TYR A 17 1.16 -0.98 -7.15
CA TYR A 17 0.95 -2.41 -7.40
C TYR A 17 -0.52 -2.82 -7.26
N PHE A 18 -1.22 -2.28 -6.24
CA PHE A 18 -2.65 -2.50 -6.01
C PHE A 18 -3.51 -2.17 -7.23
N LEU A 19 -3.21 -1.06 -7.93
CA LEU A 19 -3.94 -0.67 -9.13
C LEU A 19 -3.50 -1.43 -10.38
N MET A 20 -2.21 -1.77 -10.47
CA MET A 20 -1.64 -2.46 -11.63
C MET A 20 -2.05 -3.93 -11.72
N PHE A 21 -2.13 -4.63 -10.59
CA PHE A 21 -2.27 -6.08 -10.57
C PHE A 21 -3.51 -6.57 -9.82
N LYS A 22 -4.70 -6.13 -10.26
CA LYS A 22 -5.98 -6.63 -9.72
C LYS A 22 -6.18 -8.14 -9.83
N ARG A 23 -5.49 -8.80 -10.77
CA ARG A 23 -5.55 -10.26 -11.00
C ARG A 23 -4.37 -11.03 -10.42
N ALA A 24 -3.35 -10.38 -9.87
CA ALA A 24 -2.23 -11.10 -9.25
C ALA A 24 -2.68 -11.79 -7.97
N ARG A 25 -2.30 -13.06 -7.83
CA ARG A 25 -2.51 -13.86 -6.64
C ARG A 25 -1.20 -13.88 -5.85
N VAL A 26 -1.25 -13.54 -4.58
CA VAL A 26 -0.11 -13.60 -3.67
C VAL A 26 -0.29 -14.84 -2.81
N LEU A 27 0.79 -15.61 -2.67
CA LEU A 27 0.83 -16.71 -1.71
C LEU A 27 1.01 -16.10 -0.32
N THR A 28 -0.04 -16.11 0.48
CA THR A 28 -0.03 -15.59 1.85
C THR A 28 0.09 -16.75 2.83
N LEU A 29 1.04 -16.63 3.76
CA LEU A 29 1.17 -17.54 4.90
C LEU A 29 0.28 -17.03 6.04
N ILE A 30 -0.80 -17.76 6.32
CA ILE A 30 -1.62 -17.56 7.51
C ILE A 30 -1.11 -18.54 8.57
N PHE A 31 -0.52 -17.97 9.62
CA PHE A 31 0.00 -18.74 10.75
C PHE A 31 -1.13 -19.60 11.37
N PRO A 32 -0.91 -20.88 11.70
CA PRO A 32 0.39 -21.57 11.73
C PRO A 32 0.86 -22.30 10.45
N ILE A 33 -0.01 -22.69 9.50
CA ILE A 33 0.41 -23.58 8.37
C ILE A 33 -0.34 -23.32 7.04
N PHE A 34 -1.28 -22.36 6.96
CA PHE A 34 -2.11 -22.23 5.76
C PHE A 34 -1.47 -21.30 4.72
N LEU A 35 -0.92 -21.89 3.66
CA LEU A 35 -0.53 -21.19 2.44
C LEU A 35 -1.77 -20.99 1.56
N ILE A 36 -2.38 -19.81 1.64
CA ILE A 36 -3.56 -19.47 0.84
C ILE A 36 -3.13 -18.50 -0.24
N THR A 37 -3.46 -18.82 -1.50
CA THR A 37 -3.34 -17.86 -2.60
C THR A 37 -4.56 -16.95 -2.59
N MET A 38 -4.37 -15.70 -2.17
CA MET A 38 -5.41 -14.69 -2.16
C MET A 38 -5.08 -13.58 -3.16
N PRO A 39 -6.07 -12.91 -3.77
CA PRO A 39 -5.78 -11.76 -4.60
C PRO A 39 -5.01 -10.69 -3.84
N ALA A 40 -3.92 -10.18 -4.44
CA ALA A 40 -3.02 -9.20 -3.82
C ALA A 40 -3.78 -8.00 -3.26
N TRP A 41 -4.80 -7.55 -4.01
CA TRP A 41 -5.61 -6.38 -3.66
C TRP A 41 -6.35 -6.56 -2.32
N PHE A 42 -6.78 -7.77 -1.98
CA PHE A 42 -7.47 -8.00 -0.71
C PHE A 42 -6.51 -7.82 0.47
N PHE A 43 -5.33 -8.43 0.38
CA PHE A 43 -4.31 -8.33 1.42
C PHE A 43 -3.83 -6.89 1.60
N LEU A 44 -3.54 -6.20 0.49
CA LEU A 44 -3.12 -4.80 0.48
C LEU A 44 -4.21 -3.85 1.00
N GLY A 45 -5.47 -4.10 0.62
CA GLY A 45 -6.61 -3.35 1.11
C GLY A 45 -6.81 -3.53 2.62
N LEU A 46 -6.77 -4.77 3.10
CA LEU A 46 -6.86 -5.08 4.53
C LEU A 46 -5.72 -4.41 5.30
N TRP A 47 -4.48 -4.52 4.82
CA TRP A 47 -3.33 -3.87 5.42
C TRP A 47 -3.51 -2.35 5.48
N ALA A 48 -3.92 -1.69 4.39
CA ALA A 48 -4.16 -0.25 4.39
C ALA A 48 -5.26 0.17 5.39
N VAL A 49 -6.33 -0.63 5.54
CA VAL A 49 -7.36 -0.42 6.56
C VAL A 49 -6.78 -0.53 7.97
N THR A 50 -5.89 -1.49 8.24
CA THR A 50 -5.22 -1.58 9.55
C THR A 50 -4.33 -0.36 9.83
N GLN A 51 -3.67 0.21 8.82
CA GLN A 51 -2.90 1.46 8.98
C GLN A 51 -3.80 2.64 9.31
N LEU A 52 -4.96 2.77 8.63
CA LEU A 52 -5.96 3.81 8.91
C LEU A 52 -6.56 3.67 10.31
N TRP A 53 -6.94 2.46 10.71
CA TRP A 53 -7.47 2.18 12.03
C TRP A 53 -6.45 2.45 13.14
N SER A 54 -5.20 2.02 12.94
CA SER A 54 -4.12 2.26 13.90
C SER A 54 -3.77 3.74 14.00
N GLY A 55 -3.74 4.46 12.87
CA GLY A 55 -3.62 5.92 12.85
C GLY A 55 -4.76 6.62 13.60
N ALA A 56 -6.02 6.24 13.35
CA ALA A 56 -7.19 6.82 14.01
C ALA A 56 -7.21 6.54 15.52
N THR A 57 -6.95 5.30 15.94
CA THR A 57 -6.87 4.94 17.37
C THR A 57 -5.68 5.60 18.07
N SER A 58 -4.56 5.83 17.38
CA SER A 58 -3.41 6.55 17.94
C SER A 58 -3.71 8.02 18.26
N LEU A 59 -4.60 8.65 17.48
CA LEU A 59 -5.10 10.00 17.74
C LEU A 59 -6.05 10.04 18.95
N LEU A 60 -6.86 8.99 19.14
CA LEU A 60 -7.82 8.90 20.25
C LEU A 60 -7.13 8.62 21.59
N HIS A 61 -6.04 7.86 21.61
CA HIS A 61 -5.35 7.44 22.85
C HIS A 61 -4.14 8.30 23.23
N ASN A 62 -3.94 9.46 22.61
CA ASN A 62 -2.74 10.31 22.80
C ASN A 62 -1.43 9.50 22.71
N ALA A 63 -1.34 8.59 21.74
CA ALA A 63 -0.12 7.81 21.52
C ALA A 63 1.05 8.75 21.18
N THR A 64 2.30 8.29 21.34
CA THR A 64 3.48 9.12 21.05
C THR A 64 3.44 9.69 19.64
N SER A 65 3.83 10.97 19.48
CA SER A 65 3.77 11.68 18.19
C SER A 65 4.48 10.92 17.07
N SER A 66 5.55 10.17 17.38
CA SER A 66 6.28 9.35 16.42
C SER A 66 5.46 8.17 15.86
N ALA A 67 4.63 7.52 16.68
CA ALA A 67 3.77 6.43 16.23
C ALA A 67 2.67 6.95 15.31
N GLN A 68 2.06 8.09 15.67
CA GLN A 68 1.06 8.75 14.83
C GLN A 68 1.62 9.10 13.45
N ILE A 69 2.80 9.74 13.40
CA ILE A 69 3.46 10.12 12.15
C ILE A 69 3.77 8.90 11.27
N ALA A 70 4.15 7.77 11.87
CA ALA A 70 4.46 6.55 11.12
C ALA A 70 3.23 6.00 10.37
N PHE A 71 2.08 5.90 11.04
CA PHE A 71 0.84 5.42 10.40
C PHE A 71 0.41 6.34 9.26
N TRP A 72 0.44 7.66 9.47
CA TRP A 72 0.09 8.63 8.44
C TRP A 72 1.08 8.64 7.27
N ALA A 73 2.37 8.39 7.50
CA ALA A 73 3.37 8.26 6.45
C ALA A 73 3.10 7.04 5.55
N HIS A 74 2.66 5.90 6.11
CA HIS A 74 2.31 4.71 5.31
C HIS A 74 1.04 4.93 4.49
N VAL A 75 0.01 5.53 5.09
CA VAL A 75 -1.24 5.88 4.38
C VAL A 75 -0.97 6.87 3.25
N GLY A 76 -0.19 7.92 3.53
CA GLY A 76 0.21 8.93 2.54
C GLY A 76 1.05 8.35 1.41
N GLY A 77 2.02 7.49 1.74
CA GLY A 77 2.85 6.77 0.77
C GLY A 77 1.99 5.92 -0.17
N PHE A 78 1.10 5.08 0.38
CA PHE A 78 0.20 4.23 -0.41
C PHE A 78 -0.70 5.04 -1.36
N ALA A 79 -1.33 6.10 -0.86
CA ALA A 79 -2.18 6.97 -1.66
C ALA A 79 -1.37 7.69 -2.77
N ALA A 80 -0.19 8.22 -2.45
CA ALA A 80 0.69 8.86 -3.42
C ALA A 80 1.09 7.88 -4.53
N GLY A 81 1.41 6.63 -4.19
CA GLY A 81 1.71 5.57 -5.16
C GLY A 81 0.54 5.25 -6.10
N MET A 82 -0.69 5.19 -5.57
CA MET A 82 -1.89 5.00 -6.40
C MET A 82 -2.10 6.16 -7.38
N VAL A 83 -1.93 7.40 -6.90
CA VAL A 83 -2.06 8.61 -7.73
C VAL A 83 -0.98 8.63 -8.80
N LEU A 84 0.28 8.37 -8.44
CA LEU A 84 1.41 8.35 -9.36
C LEU A 84 1.20 7.30 -10.47
N TYR A 85 0.71 6.11 -10.12
CA TYR A 85 0.35 5.10 -11.12
C TYR A 85 -0.72 5.60 -12.09
N ARG A 86 -1.78 6.24 -11.59
CA ARG A 86 -2.86 6.76 -12.44
C ARG A 86 -2.41 7.88 -13.37
N VAL A 87 -1.55 8.78 -12.88
CA VAL A 87 -1.11 9.97 -13.62
C VAL A 87 0.01 9.63 -14.61
N PHE A 88 0.98 8.79 -14.23
CA PHE A 88 2.18 8.57 -15.03
C PHE A 88 2.25 7.19 -15.70
N LEU A 89 1.86 6.12 -15.02
CA LEU A 89 2.08 4.75 -15.51
C LEU A 89 0.93 4.21 -16.36
N LYS A 90 -0.32 4.64 -16.11
CA LYS A 90 -1.49 4.25 -16.90
C LYS A 90 -1.49 4.82 -18.35
N PRO A 91 -1.08 6.07 -18.61
CA PRO A 91 -1.04 6.61 -19.96
C PRO A 91 0.00 5.94 -20.88
N GLN A 92 1.15 5.53 -20.33
CA GLN A 92 2.27 4.97 -21.09
C GLN A 92 1.96 3.58 -21.68
N ALA A 93 1.28 2.72 -20.92
CA ALA A 93 0.85 1.41 -21.41
C ALA A 93 -0.14 1.50 -22.59
N ARG A 94 -0.91 2.59 -22.68
CA ARG A 94 -1.83 2.84 -23.80
C ARG A 94 -1.10 3.35 -25.05
N GLN A 95 -0.03 4.12 -24.88
CA GLN A 95 0.75 4.65 -26.01
C GLN A 95 1.58 3.57 -26.72
N GLN A 96 2.07 2.55 -26.00
CA GLN A 96 2.80 1.45 -26.61
C GLN A 96 1.93 0.55 -27.51
N LEU A 97 0.66 0.36 -27.14
CA LEU A 97 -0.29 -0.46 -27.93
C LEU A 97 -0.80 0.25 -29.20
N VAL A 98 -0.68 1.57 -29.30
CA VAL A 98 -1.13 2.36 -30.47
C VAL A 98 -0.02 2.50 -31.52
N ASN A 99 1.24 2.30 -31.13
CA ASN A 99 2.41 2.44 -32.02
C ASN A 99 3.01 1.07 -32.45
N SER A 100 2.28 -0.02 -32.25
CA SER A 100 2.65 -1.40 -32.69
C SER A 100 1.69 -1.86 -33.79
#